data_AF-I4YK31-F1
#
_entry.id   AF-I4YK31-F1
#
_cell.length_a   1.000
_cell.length_b   1.000
_cell.length_c   1.000
_cell.angle_alpha   90.00
_cell.angle_beta   90.00
_cell.angle_gamma   90.00
#
_symmetry.space_group_name_H-M   'P 1'
#
loop_
_entity.id
_entity.type
_entity.pdbx_description
1 polymer ?
#
loop_
_entity_poly.entity_id
_entity_poly.type
_entity_poly.pdbx_seq_one_letter_code
_entity_poly.pdbx_strand_id
1 'polypeptide(L)'
;MSNWWSDRRVSDVVEDDLARAKSALIYIRVRLDKQGKEKARACGDALVHVARMLSDGFNISVSDALGGRGLSPEELDTAYRDLQRSARRCQTFVVENSPCYEMADSLVNACTLLEHIYRMRFHSGMADAKQRHACEDVWQNLVLLVGTLPRLGAKQAQASGPRGSLRTAA
;
A
#
# COMPACT_ATOMS: atom_id res chain seq x y z
N MET A 1 -11.08 -25.12 13.95
CA MET A 1 -10.76 -23.74 13.52
C MET A 1 -11.79 -23.37 12.47
N SER A 2 -12.73 -22.52 12.84
CA SER A 2 -13.88 -22.19 11.99
C SER A 2 -13.42 -21.33 10.82
N ASN A 3 -13.42 -21.95 9.65
CA ASN A 3 -13.20 -21.36 8.35
C ASN A 3 -14.18 -20.20 8.13
N TRP A 4 -13.82 -18.97 8.53
CA TRP A 4 -14.70 -17.79 8.40
C TRP A 4 -15.15 -17.52 6.94
N TRP A 5 -14.44 -18.13 5.98
CA TRP A 5 -14.65 -18.06 4.54
C TRP A 5 -15.61 -19.11 3.98
N SER A 6 -16.06 -20.11 4.75
CA SER A 6 -16.83 -21.24 4.21
C SER A 6 -18.35 -21.08 4.30
N ASP A 7 -18.87 -20.04 4.98
CA ASP A 7 -20.32 -19.87 5.20
C ASP A 7 -20.94 -18.60 4.58
N ARG A 8 -20.14 -17.62 4.12
CA ARG A 8 -20.63 -16.55 3.23
C ARG A 8 -20.26 -16.94 1.80
N ARG A 9 -21.23 -16.86 0.88
CA ARG A 9 -21.01 -17.16 -0.54
C ARG A 9 -19.76 -16.41 -0.99
N VAL A 10 -18.68 -17.14 -1.27
CA VAL A 10 -17.34 -16.60 -1.52
C VAL A 10 -17.37 -15.44 -2.53
N SER A 11 -18.26 -15.54 -3.53
CA SER A 11 -18.56 -14.49 -4.51
C SER A 11 -18.96 -13.15 -3.89
N ASP A 12 -19.83 -13.12 -2.89
CA ASP A 12 -20.33 -11.87 -2.27
C ASP A 12 -19.19 -11.16 -1.53
N VAL A 13 -18.31 -11.92 -0.86
CA VAL A 13 -17.14 -11.38 -0.16
C VAL A 13 -16.12 -10.83 -1.15
N VAL A 14 -15.90 -11.52 -2.28
CA VAL A 14 -15.00 -11.06 -3.34
C VAL A 14 -15.51 -9.77 -3.96
N GLU A 15 -16.80 -9.65 -4.24
CA GLU A 15 -17.40 -8.43 -4.81
C GLU A 15 -17.30 -7.23 -3.86
N ASP A 16 -17.61 -7.42 -2.58
CA ASP A 16 -17.48 -6.37 -1.57
C ASP A 16 -16.02 -5.91 -1.40
N ASP A 17 -15.07 -6.84 -1.40
CA ASP A 17 -13.65 -6.53 -1.29
C ASP A 17 -13.12 -5.85 -2.56
N LEU A 18 -13.59 -6.26 -3.74
CA LEU A 18 -13.27 -5.65 -5.02
C LEU A 18 -13.79 -4.21 -5.09
N ALA A 19 -15.03 -3.97 -4.67
CA ALA A 19 -15.62 -2.64 -4.62
C ALA A 19 -14.83 -1.73 -3.66
N ARG A 20 -14.48 -2.23 -2.47
CA ARG A 20 -13.64 -1.50 -1.50
C ARG A 20 -12.26 -1.17 -2.05
N ALA A 21 -11.58 -2.12 -2.70
CA ALA A 21 -10.27 -1.88 -3.30
C ALA A 21 -10.33 -0.84 -4.44
N LYS A 22 -11.36 -0.88 -5.29
CA LYS A 22 -11.59 0.12 -6.34
C LYS A 22 -11.82 1.51 -5.74
N SER A 23 -12.67 1.63 -4.72
CA SER A 23 -12.92 2.89 -4.03
C SER A 23 -11.66 3.43 -3.36
N ALA A 24 -10.86 2.57 -2.71
CA ALA A 24 -9.60 2.95 -2.09
C ALA A 24 -8.60 3.48 -3.13
N LEU A 25 -8.46 2.82 -4.28
CA LEU A 25 -7.59 3.27 -5.37
C LEU A 25 -7.95 4.70 -5.81
N ILE A 26 -9.25 4.97 -6.02
CA ILE A 26 -9.74 6.31 -6.42
C ILE A 26 -9.48 7.33 -5.31
N TYR A 27 -9.86 7.01 -4.07
CA TYR A 27 -9.69 7.90 -2.93
C TYR A 27 -8.22 8.29 -2.72
N ILE A 28 -7.32 7.32 -2.77
CA ILE A 28 -5.89 7.53 -2.57
C ILE A 28 -5.32 8.38 -3.70
N ARG A 29 -5.68 8.09 -4.96
CA ARG A 29 -5.27 8.92 -6.10
C ARG A 29 -5.70 10.37 -5.92
N VAL A 30 -6.98 10.61 -5.60
CA VAL A 30 -7.50 11.96 -5.37
C VAL A 30 -6.80 12.64 -4.19
N ARG A 31 -6.53 11.91 -3.10
CA ARG A 31 -5.79 12.44 -1.96
C ARG A 31 -4.38 12.85 -2.34
N LEU A 32 -3.65 12.00 -3.05
CA LEU A 32 -2.28 12.28 -3.50
C LEU A 32 -2.22 13.51 -4.42
N ASP A 33 -3.19 13.64 -5.32
CA ASP A 33 -3.31 14.82 -6.18
C ASP A 33 -3.55 16.11 -5.37
N LYS A 34 -4.35 16.05 -4.30
CA LYS A 34 -4.65 17.19 -3.42
C LYS A 34 -3.52 17.56 -2.45
N GLN A 35 -2.85 16.55 -1.90
CA GLN A 35 -1.88 16.70 -0.82
C GLN A 35 -0.47 17.05 -1.32
N GLY A 36 -0.23 16.96 -2.62
CA GLY A 36 1.03 17.35 -3.24
C GLY A 36 2.14 16.30 -3.10
N LYS A 37 3.27 16.57 -3.75
CA LYS A 37 4.35 15.61 -3.97
C LYS A 37 5.06 15.18 -2.69
N GLU A 38 5.16 16.06 -1.70
CA GLU A 38 5.84 15.76 -0.43
C GLU A 38 5.08 14.70 0.38
N LYS A 39 3.75 14.81 0.43
CA LYS A 39 2.89 13.79 1.08
C LYS A 39 2.91 12.47 0.32
N ALA A 40 2.91 12.51 -1.01
CA ALA A 40 3.07 11.32 -1.84
C ALA A 40 4.41 10.61 -1.56
N ARG A 41 5.49 11.37 -1.37
CA ARG A 41 6.79 10.84 -0.97
C ARG A 41 6.76 10.22 0.42
N ALA A 42 6.23 10.90 1.42
CA ALA A 42 6.14 10.38 2.79
C ALA A 42 5.36 9.06 2.85
N CYS A 43 4.26 8.98 2.08
CA CYS A 43 3.51 7.73 1.89
C CYS A 43 4.37 6.65 1.21
N GLY A 44 5.15 7.01 0.18
CA GLY A 44 6.11 6.11 -0.47
C GLY A 44 7.19 5.57 0.48
N ASP A 45 7.75 6.42 1.33
CA ASP A 45 8.75 6.02 2.32
C ASP A 45 8.13 5.10 3.38
N ALA A 46 6.90 5.38 3.82
CA ALA A 46 6.14 4.52 4.70
C ALA A 46 5.80 3.15 4.06
N LEU A 47 5.45 3.12 2.76
CA LEU A 47 5.23 1.88 2.02
C LEU A 47 6.49 1.01 1.98
N VAL A 48 7.66 1.60 1.70
CA VAL A 48 8.93 0.87 1.70
C VAL A 48 9.24 0.35 3.11
N HIS A 49 8.97 1.14 4.15
CA HIS A 49 9.17 0.72 5.53
C HIS A 49 8.30 -0.50 5.89
N VAL A 50 6.99 -0.44 5.63
CA VAL A 50 6.07 -1.56 5.91
C VAL A 50 6.44 -2.78 5.06
N ALA A 51 6.80 -2.59 3.80
CA ALA A 51 7.23 -3.68 2.94
C ALA A 51 8.53 -4.36 3.41
N ARG A 52 9.47 -3.62 4.03
CA ARG A 52 10.63 -4.23 4.69
C ARG A 52 10.23 -5.09 5.87
N MET A 53 9.30 -4.63 6.71
CA MET A 53 8.80 -5.44 7.83
C MET A 53 8.14 -6.74 7.36
N LEU A 54 7.37 -6.69 6.26
CA LEU A 54 6.78 -7.89 5.65
C LEU A 54 7.85 -8.79 5.00
N SER A 55 8.81 -8.18 4.30
CA SER A 55 9.96 -8.86 3.69
C SER A 55 10.72 -9.68 4.73
N ASP A 56 11.03 -9.08 5.89
CA ASP A 56 11.71 -9.76 6.98
C ASP A 56 10.82 -10.82 7.64
N GLY A 57 9.54 -10.51 7.86
CA GLY A 57 8.61 -11.40 8.55
C GLY A 57 8.24 -12.66 7.76
N PHE A 58 8.19 -12.57 6.42
CA PHE A 58 7.83 -13.68 5.54
C PHE A 58 9.00 -14.20 4.69
N ASN A 59 10.22 -13.67 4.90
CA ASN A 59 11.42 -14.06 4.15
C ASN A 59 11.25 -13.97 2.61
N ILE A 60 10.67 -12.86 2.16
CA ILE A 60 10.50 -12.52 0.73
C ILE A 60 11.27 -11.25 0.39
N SER A 61 11.46 -10.92 -0.89
CA SER A 61 12.08 -9.64 -1.27
C SER A 61 11.16 -8.45 -0.95
N VAL A 62 11.71 -7.26 -0.70
CA VAL A 62 10.91 -6.02 -0.54
C VAL A 62 10.04 -5.75 -1.78
N SER A 63 10.53 -6.08 -2.98
CA SER A 63 9.78 -5.92 -4.23
C SER A 63 8.60 -6.89 -4.33
N ASP A 64 8.74 -8.08 -3.75
CA ASP A 64 7.63 -9.03 -3.65
C ASP A 64 6.66 -8.61 -2.56
N ALA A 65 7.16 -8.11 -1.43
CA ALA A 65 6.33 -7.58 -0.36
C ALA A 65 5.46 -6.39 -0.83
N LEU A 66 6.01 -5.46 -1.60
CA LEU A 66 5.23 -4.37 -2.23
C LEU A 66 4.20 -4.88 -3.25
N GLY A 67 4.46 -6.04 -3.85
CA GLY A 67 3.60 -6.67 -4.84
C GLY A 67 2.59 -7.67 -4.26
N GLY A 68 2.68 -8.03 -2.98
CA GLY A 68 2.00 -9.20 -2.43
C GLY A 68 2.39 -10.50 -3.14
N ARG A 69 3.62 -10.64 -3.62
CA ARG A 69 4.11 -11.84 -4.34
C ARG A 69 4.93 -12.74 -3.43
N GLY A 70 5.20 -13.96 -3.89
CA GLY A 70 6.09 -14.90 -3.21
C GLY A 70 5.50 -15.57 -1.96
N LEU A 71 4.19 -15.42 -1.73
CA LEU A 71 3.50 -15.95 -0.55
C LEU A 71 2.43 -16.97 -0.93
N SER A 72 2.20 -17.95 -0.06
CA SER A 72 1.06 -18.87 -0.13
C SER A 72 -0.26 -18.16 0.16
N PRO A 73 -1.43 -18.75 -0.16
CA PRO A 73 -2.73 -18.20 0.22
C PRO A 73 -2.89 -17.94 1.72
N GLU A 74 -2.38 -18.84 2.57
CA GLU A 74 -2.42 -18.72 4.03
C GLU A 74 -1.53 -17.57 4.52
N GLU A 75 -0.35 -17.41 3.92
CA GLU A 75 0.57 -16.32 4.22
C GLU A 75 0.01 -14.97 3.76
N LEU A 76 -0.65 -14.92 2.59
CA LEU A 76 -1.36 -13.74 2.10
C LEU A 76 -2.46 -13.29 3.06
N ASP A 77 -3.29 -14.22 3.55
CA ASP A 77 -4.35 -13.89 4.52
C ASP A 77 -3.77 -13.47 5.88
N THR A 78 -2.66 -14.08 6.31
CA THR A 78 -1.93 -13.69 7.54
C THR A 78 -1.39 -12.27 7.43
N ALA A 79 -0.65 -11.97 6.36
CA ALA A 79 -0.11 -10.63 6.10
C ALA A 79 -1.21 -9.57 6.00
N TYR A 80 -2.33 -9.90 5.33
CA TYR A 80 -3.51 -9.04 5.26
C TYR A 80 -4.05 -8.68 6.65
N ARG A 81 -4.21 -9.66 7.55
CA ARG A 81 -4.70 -9.41 8.92
C ARG A 81 -3.72 -8.58 9.74
N ASP A 82 -2.42 -8.80 9.58
CA ASP A 82 -1.40 -8.04 10.29
C ASP A 82 -1.30 -6.59 9.80
N LEU A 83 -1.48 -6.36 8.50
CA LEU A 83 -1.63 -5.03 7.92
C LEU A 83 -2.87 -4.31 8.48
N GLN A 84 -4.02 -4.98 8.57
CA GLN A 84 -5.23 -4.41 9.17
C GLN A 84 -5.03 -4.00 10.63
N ARG A 85 -4.41 -4.87 11.43
CA ARG A 85 -4.11 -4.59 12.84
C ARG A 85 -3.15 -3.41 12.96
N SER A 86 -2.12 -3.36 12.10
CA SER A 86 -1.13 -2.29 12.08
C SER A 86 -1.75 -0.95 11.68
N ALA A 87 -2.63 -0.94 10.68
CA ALA A 87 -3.38 0.25 10.27
C ALA A 87 -4.24 0.78 11.43
N ARG A 88 -5.03 -0.09 12.08
CA ARG A 88 -5.86 0.28 13.25
C ARG A 88 -5.03 0.84 14.40
N ARG A 89 -3.87 0.23 14.69
CA ARG A 89 -2.95 0.72 15.72
C ARG A 89 -2.36 2.09 15.35
N CYS A 90 -1.96 2.30 14.10
CA CYS A 90 -1.44 3.59 13.67
C CYS A 90 -2.53 4.68 13.75
N GLN A 91 -3.79 4.31 13.48
CA GLN A 91 -4.92 5.22 13.50
C GLN A 91 -5.20 5.81 14.89
N THR A 92 -4.84 5.13 15.99
CA THR A 92 -4.96 5.70 17.33
C THR A 92 -3.99 6.85 17.59
N PHE A 93 -2.95 7.02 16.77
CA PHE A 93 -1.98 8.10 16.84
C PHE A 93 -2.27 9.24 15.86
N VAL A 94 -3.29 9.09 15.01
CA VAL A 94 -3.80 10.13 14.09
C VAL A 94 -4.74 11.04 14.85
N VAL A 95 -4.18 11.76 15.82
CA VAL A 95 -4.89 12.78 16.61
C VAL A 95 -4.39 14.15 16.14
N GLU A 96 -5.31 15.05 15.78
CA GLU A 96 -4.97 16.41 15.40
C GLU A 96 -4.10 17.07 16.49
N ASN A 97 -2.99 17.68 16.09
CA ASN A 97 -1.95 18.28 16.94
C ASN A 97 -0.95 17.32 17.60
N SER A 98 -1.00 16.01 17.32
CA SER A 98 0.06 15.09 17.74
C SER A 98 1.34 15.33 16.92
N PRO A 99 2.53 15.37 17.55
CA PRO A 99 3.80 15.46 16.81
C PRO A 99 4.04 14.24 15.90
N CYS A 100 3.35 13.13 16.15
CA CYS A 100 3.43 11.90 15.36
C CYS A 100 2.35 11.79 14.28
N TYR A 101 1.44 12.77 14.16
CA TYR A 101 0.26 12.70 13.29
C TYR A 101 0.64 12.33 11.84
N GLU A 102 1.62 13.02 11.29
CA GLU A 102 2.00 12.89 9.87
C GLU A 102 2.62 11.53 9.54
N MET A 103 3.44 11.01 10.46
CA MET A 103 4.03 9.69 10.32
C MET A 103 2.96 8.62 10.48
N ALA A 104 2.04 8.79 11.44
CA ALA A 104 0.93 7.88 11.66
C ALA A 104 -0.02 7.83 10.46
N ASP A 105 -0.42 8.97 9.88
CA ASP A 105 -1.26 9.03 8.68
C ASP A 105 -0.57 8.34 7.49
N SER A 106 0.73 8.59 7.31
CA SER A 106 1.51 7.93 6.25
C SER A 106 1.56 6.41 6.42
N LEU A 107 1.74 5.91 7.65
CA LEU A 107 1.74 4.47 7.96
C LEU A 107 0.35 3.84 7.80
N VAL A 108 -0.73 4.53 8.19
CA VAL A 108 -2.10 4.08 7.95
C VAL A 108 -2.35 3.92 6.45
N ASN A 109 -1.97 4.92 5.65
CA ASN A 109 -2.13 4.88 4.19
C ASN A 109 -1.32 3.73 3.57
N ALA A 110 -0.06 3.56 4.00
CA ALA A 110 0.80 2.48 3.53
C ALA A 110 0.22 1.10 3.86
N CYS A 111 -0.22 0.89 5.10
CA CYS A 111 -0.81 -0.38 5.52
C CYS A 111 -2.11 -0.68 4.78
N THR A 112 -2.97 0.33 4.59
CA THR A 112 -4.24 0.19 3.87
C THR A 112 -4.03 -0.16 2.38
N LEU A 113 -3.04 0.46 1.74
CA LEU A 113 -2.68 0.14 0.35
C LEU A 113 -2.19 -1.30 0.21
N LEU A 114 -1.26 -1.71 1.06
CA LEU A 114 -0.73 -3.07 1.05
C LEU A 114 -1.82 -4.08 1.41
N GLU A 115 -2.72 -3.76 2.35
CA GLU A 115 -3.86 -4.61 2.68
C GLU A 115 -4.69 -4.94 1.42
N HIS A 116 -5.05 -3.92 0.64
CA HIS A 116 -5.81 -4.12 -0.60
C HIS A 116 -5.02 -4.91 -1.64
N ILE A 117 -3.71 -4.69 -1.77
CA ILE A 117 -2.86 -5.48 -2.67
C ILE A 117 -2.90 -6.96 -2.30
N TYR A 118 -2.69 -7.28 -1.02
CA TYR A 118 -2.64 -8.66 -0.55
C TYR A 118 -3.99 -9.33 -0.66
N ARG A 119 -5.08 -8.60 -0.35
CA ARG A 119 -6.44 -9.11 -0.47
C ARG A 119 -6.83 -9.41 -1.92
N MET A 120 -6.52 -8.50 -2.86
CA MET A 120 -6.80 -8.71 -4.29
C MET A 120 -5.93 -9.83 -4.86
N ARG A 121 -4.68 -9.98 -4.39
CA ARG A 121 -3.81 -11.08 -4.79
C ARG A 121 -4.30 -12.44 -4.28
N PHE A 122 -4.80 -12.49 -3.05
CA PHE A 122 -5.43 -13.68 -2.49
C PHE A 122 -6.66 -14.06 -3.34
N HIS A 123 -7.54 -13.09 -3.60
CA HIS A 123 -8.74 -13.30 -4.40
C HIS A 123 -8.43 -13.68 -5.85
N SER A 124 -7.37 -13.16 -6.48
CA SER A 124 -7.00 -13.62 -7.82
C SER A 124 -6.59 -15.10 -7.86
N GLY A 125 -6.03 -15.64 -6.77
CA GLY A 125 -5.71 -17.06 -6.66
C GLY A 125 -6.93 -17.96 -6.36
N MET A 126 -7.93 -17.43 -5.66
CA MET A 126 -9.01 -18.23 -5.08
C MET A 126 -10.39 -18.01 -5.70
N ALA A 127 -10.62 -16.87 -6.36
CA ALA A 127 -11.91 -16.53 -6.94
C ALA A 127 -12.20 -17.31 -8.22
N ASP A 128 -13.49 -17.40 -8.53
CA ASP A 128 -13.99 -17.97 -9.78
C ASP A 128 -13.48 -17.18 -10.99
N ALA A 129 -13.41 -17.84 -12.14
CA ALA A 129 -12.85 -17.28 -13.38
C ALA A 129 -13.47 -15.92 -13.78
N LYS A 130 -14.76 -15.69 -13.45
CA LYS A 130 -15.46 -14.43 -13.74
C LYS A 130 -14.90 -13.24 -12.95
N GLN A 131 -14.46 -13.45 -11.71
CA GLN A 131 -14.01 -12.40 -10.80
C GLN A 131 -12.49 -12.32 -10.71
N ARG A 132 -11.78 -13.40 -11.06
CA ARG A 132 -10.32 -13.48 -11.07
C ARG A 132 -9.69 -12.33 -11.85
N HIS A 133 -10.10 -12.11 -13.10
CA HIS A 133 -9.56 -11.04 -13.94
C HIS A 133 -9.76 -9.66 -13.32
N ALA A 134 -10.94 -9.39 -12.76
CA ALA A 134 -11.21 -8.12 -12.10
C ALA A 134 -10.32 -7.92 -10.86
N CYS A 135 -10.06 -8.97 -10.08
CA CYS A 135 -9.14 -8.92 -8.94
C CYS A 135 -7.69 -8.69 -9.40
N GLU A 136 -7.26 -9.36 -10.47
CA GLU A 136 -5.92 -9.19 -11.07
C GLU A 136 -5.71 -7.75 -11.58
N ASP A 137 -6.69 -7.19 -12.28
CA ASP A 137 -6.61 -5.83 -12.80
C ASP A 137 -6.50 -4.80 -11.68
N VAL A 138 -7.32 -4.93 -10.62
CA VAL A 138 -7.26 -4.02 -9.47
C VAL A 138 -5.95 -4.18 -8.72
N TRP A 139 -5.49 -5.42 -8.52
CA TRP A 139 -4.19 -5.71 -7.91
C TRP A 139 -3.04 -5.04 -8.69
N GLN A 140 -2.97 -5.21 -10.02
CA GLN A 140 -1.93 -4.61 -10.85
C GLN A 140 -1.95 -3.07 -10.77
N ASN A 141 -3.12 -2.46 -10.78
CA ASN A 141 -3.25 -1.01 -10.65
C ASN A 141 -2.78 -0.49 -9.29
N LEU A 142 -3.09 -1.20 -8.21
CA LEU A 142 -2.60 -0.86 -6.86
C LEU A 142 -1.08 -1.01 -6.77
N VAL A 143 -0.52 -2.09 -7.33
CA VAL A 143 0.93 -2.33 -7.37
C VAL A 143 1.65 -1.25 -8.18
N LEU A 144 1.08 -0.82 -9.30
CA LEU A 144 1.62 0.27 -10.11
C LEU A 144 1.61 1.59 -9.32
N LEU A 145 0.51 1.91 -8.63
CA LEU A 145 0.45 3.09 -7.77
C LEU A 145 1.55 3.06 -6.70
N VAL A 146 1.64 1.98 -5.93
CA VAL A 146 2.66 1.81 -4.87
C VAL A 146 4.08 1.88 -5.43
N GLY A 147 4.34 1.34 -6.63
CA GLY A 147 5.65 1.41 -7.28
C GLY A 147 6.05 2.82 -7.74
N THR A 148 5.08 3.71 -7.97
CA THR A 148 5.34 5.10 -8.39
C THR A 148 5.57 6.04 -7.22
N LEU A 149 4.91 5.82 -6.08
CA LEU A 149 4.92 6.71 -4.92
C LEU A 149 6.32 7.03 -4.36
N PRO A 150 7.20 6.04 -4.09
CA PRO A 150 8.56 6.31 -3.63
C PRO A 150 9.40 7.11 -4.63
N ARG A 151 9.06 7.03 -5.93
CA ARG A 151 9.82 7.67 -7.02
C ARG A 151 9.45 9.13 -7.22
N LEU A 152 8.30 9.59 -6.72
CA LEU A 152 7.83 10.96 -6.88
C LEU A 152 8.69 11.99 -6.13
N GLY A 153 9.46 11.57 -5.12
CA GLY A 153 10.42 12.41 -4.40
C GLY A 153 11.88 12.32 -4.87
N ALA A 154 12.28 11.22 -5.52
CA ALA A 154 13.67 10.95 -5.90
C ALA A 154 14.16 11.82 -7.07
N LYS A 155 13.26 12.22 -7.98
CA LYS A 155 13.61 13.04 -9.17
C LYS A 155 14.09 14.47 -8.83
N GLN A 156 13.96 14.92 -7.58
CA GLN A 156 14.39 16.26 -7.18
C GLN A 156 15.75 16.27 -6.47
N ALA A 157 16.17 15.19 -5.80
CA ALA A 157 17.53 15.10 -5.24
C ALA A 157 18.62 15.19 -6.34
N GLN A 158 18.29 14.79 -7.57
CA GLN A 158 19.16 14.98 -8.74
C GLN A 158 18.98 16.33 -9.46
N ALA A 159 17.82 16.97 -9.33
CA ALA A 159 17.55 18.29 -9.95
C ALA A 159 17.95 19.48 -9.05
N SER A 160 18.13 19.22 -7.76
CA SER A 160 18.61 20.17 -6.74
C SER A 160 20.09 19.96 -6.42
N GLY A 161 20.91 19.63 -7.43
CA GLY A 161 22.35 19.83 -7.35
C GLY A 161 22.65 21.31 -7.10
N PRO A 162 23.76 21.66 -6.44
CA PRO A 162 23.97 23.01 -5.93
C PRO A 162 24.06 24.00 -7.10
N ARG A 163 23.00 24.78 -7.31
CA ARG A 163 23.13 26.10 -7.96
C ARG A 163 23.68 27.07 -6.93
N GLY A 164 24.92 26.81 -6.52
CA GLY A 164 25.70 27.63 -5.62
C GLY A 164 26.78 28.36 -6.39
N SER A 165 26.44 29.56 -6.86
CA SER A 165 27.31 30.74 -6.88
C SER A 165 28.60 30.70 -7.71
N LEU A 166 28.47 30.87 -9.03
CA LEU A 166 29.43 31.68 -9.78
C LEU A 166 29.04 33.17 -9.63
N ARG A 167 29.51 33.79 -8.56
CA ARG A 167 29.66 35.24 -8.40
C ARG A 167 31.06 35.45 -7.79
N THR A 168 32.06 35.60 -8.66
CA THR A 168 32.80 36.84 -8.98
C THR A 168 33.70 37.35 -7.84
N ALA A 169 35.02 37.39 -8.05
CA ALA A 169 35.76 38.62 -8.42
C ALA A 169 37.27 38.51 -8.12
N ALA A 170 38.04 39.26 -8.92
CA ALA A 170 39.47 39.62 -8.85
C ALA A 170 40.45 38.68 -9.57
#